data_AF-A0A9Q0BWD5-F1
#
_entry.id   AF-A0A9Q0BWD5-F1
#
_cell.length_a   1.000
_cell.length_b   1.000
_cell.length_c   1.000
_cell.angle_alpha   90.00
_cell.angle_beta   90.00
_cell.angle_gamma   90.00
#
_symmetry.space_group_name_H-M   'P 1'
#
loop_
_entity.id
_entity.type
_entity.pdbx_description
1 polymer ?
#
loop_
_entity_poly.entity_id
_entity_poly.type
_entity_poly.pdbx_seq_one_letter_code
_entity_poly.pdbx_strand_id
1 'polypeptide(L)'
;MHIPFLHNRVMKIREKQLERIVCANCHLANKPVEIEVPQAVLPDTVFEAIVRIPYDMQLKQVLANGKKGGLNVGAVLILPEGFELAPTDRISPELKEKIGNLSFQSYRPNKKNILVIGPVPGGNRGRGQIYPDGSKSNNTVYNATSAEGEIHQA
;
A
#
# COMPACT_ATOMS: atom_id res chain seq x y z
N MET A 1 13.70 41.51 -24.12
CA MET A 1 14.03 40.94 -22.80
C MET A 1 12.74 40.57 -22.08
N HIS A 2 12.40 39.28 -22.05
CA HIS A 2 11.32 38.71 -21.23
C HIS A 2 11.78 37.31 -20.84
N ILE A 3 11.96 37.07 -19.55
CA ILE A 3 12.45 35.81 -19.00
C ILE A 3 11.22 34.99 -18.58
N PRO A 4 10.89 33.88 -19.26
CA PRO A 4 9.96 32.89 -18.72
C PRO A 4 10.66 32.04 -17.64
N PHE A 5 9.89 31.16 -16.98
CA PHE A 5 10.30 30.24 -15.90
C PHE A 5 10.49 30.85 -14.50
N LEU A 6 9.46 30.67 -13.66
CA LEU A 6 9.59 30.12 -12.30
C LEU A 6 8.22 29.78 -11.67
N HIS A 7 7.43 28.95 -12.37
CA HIS A 7 6.38 28.18 -11.69
C HIS A 7 7.03 26.94 -11.07
N ASN A 8 7.54 27.07 -9.85
CA ASN A 8 7.89 25.91 -9.02
C ASN A 8 6.62 25.07 -8.84
N ARG A 9 6.54 23.93 -9.54
CA ARG A 9 5.49 22.93 -9.32
C ARG A 9 5.76 22.25 -7.99
N VAL A 10 5.36 22.90 -6.91
CA VAL A 10 5.22 22.29 -5.59
C VAL A 10 4.37 21.04 -5.77
N MET A 11 4.89 19.90 -5.32
CA MET A 11 4.17 18.63 -5.40
C MET A 11 3.04 18.63 -4.36
N LYS A 12 1.97 19.36 -4.65
CA LYS A 12 0.75 19.28 -3.86
C LYS A 12 0.07 17.96 -4.23
N ILE A 13 0.26 16.95 -3.38
CA ILE A 13 -0.55 15.72 -3.36
C ILE A 13 -1.97 16.17 -3.02
N ARG A 14 -2.71 16.66 -4.02
CA ARG A 14 -3.97 17.36 -3.80
C ARG A 14 -5.09 16.35 -3.69
N GLU A 15 -5.47 16.08 -2.46
CA GLU A 15 -6.64 15.31 -2.03
C GLU A 15 -7.89 15.69 -2.87
N LYS A 16 -8.30 14.85 -3.83
CA LYS A 16 -9.66 14.93 -4.37
C LYS A 16 -10.24 13.72 -5.13
N GLN A 17 -9.75 12.47 -4.95
CA GLN A 17 -10.49 11.33 -5.53
C GLN A 17 -10.36 9.91 -4.95
N LEU A 18 -9.79 9.68 -3.75
CA LEU A 18 -9.91 8.37 -3.07
C LEU A 18 -10.06 8.53 -1.55
N GLU A 19 -11.25 8.91 -1.08
CA GLU A 19 -11.58 8.90 0.37
C GLU A 19 -11.61 7.48 0.95
N ARG A 20 -11.61 6.44 0.10
CA ARG A 20 -11.40 5.03 0.47
C ARG A 20 -10.70 4.27 -0.66
N ILE A 21 -9.47 3.80 -0.42
CA ILE A 21 -8.77 2.89 -1.33
C ILE A 21 -9.46 1.53 -1.30
N VAL A 22 -9.59 0.85 -2.45
CA VAL A 22 -10.29 -0.45 -2.59
C VAL A 22 -9.83 -1.54 -1.61
N CYS A 23 -8.57 -1.47 -1.14
CA CYS A 23 -8.03 -2.35 -0.10
C CYS A 23 -8.88 -2.35 1.18
N ALA A 24 -9.49 -1.21 1.54
CA ALA A 24 -10.33 -1.06 2.71
C ALA A 24 -11.71 -1.75 2.59
N ASN A 25 -12.02 -2.39 1.46
CA ASN A 25 -13.19 -3.26 1.33
C ASN A 25 -12.91 -4.67 1.90
N CYS A 26 -11.65 -5.11 1.90
CA CYS A 26 -11.22 -6.40 2.45
C CYS A 26 -10.42 -6.28 3.74
N HIS A 27 -9.64 -5.20 3.91
CA HIS A 27 -8.85 -4.90 5.12
C HIS A 27 -9.59 -3.85 5.95
N LEU A 28 -10.34 -4.31 6.96
CA LEU A 28 -11.30 -3.47 7.69
C LEU A 28 -10.66 -2.71 8.87
N ALA A 29 -9.48 -3.15 9.32
CA ALA A 29 -8.76 -2.49 10.41
C ALA A 29 -7.97 -1.27 9.90
N ASN A 30 -8.27 -0.09 10.44
CA ASN A 30 -7.52 1.13 10.16
C ASN A 30 -6.19 1.15 10.96
N LYS A 31 -5.09 1.51 10.30
CA LYS A 31 -3.75 1.67 10.87
C LYS A 31 -3.01 2.77 10.08
N PRO A 32 -2.26 3.67 10.73
CA PRO A 32 -1.66 4.85 10.08
C PRO A 32 -0.62 4.47 9.01
N VAL A 33 -0.41 5.30 8.01
CA VAL A 33 0.66 5.17 7.01
C VAL A 33 1.29 6.54 6.84
N GLU A 34 2.62 6.59 6.78
CA GLU A 34 3.38 7.83 6.57
C GLU A 34 4.01 7.80 5.18
N ILE A 35 4.11 8.97 4.56
CA ILE A 35 4.77 9.15 3.26
C ILE A 35 5.68 10.38 3.32
N GLU A 36 6.94 10.20 2.93
CA GLU A 36 7.92 11.27 2.76
C GLU A 36 8.25 11.40 1.27
N VAL A 37 8.13 12.61 0.75
CA VAL A 37 8.50 12.98 -0.62
C VAL A 37 9.18 14.35 -0.61
N PRO A 38 10.04 14.68 -1.60
CA PRO A 38 10.59 16.03 -1.74
C PRO A 38 9.49 17.07 -1.93
N GLN A 39 9.67 18.24 -1.29
CA GLN A 39 8.73 19.36 -1.36
C GLN A 39 8.56 19.91 -2.79
N ALA A 40 9.58 19.75 -3.64
CA ALA A 40 9.54 20.02 -5.07
C ALA A 40 10.48 19.05 -5.80
N VAL A 41 10.18 18.76 -7.06
CA VAL A 41 11.01 17.95 -7.96
C VAL A 41 11.15 18.67 -9.30
N LEU A 42 12.34 18.60 -9.90
CA LEU A 42 12.59 19.16 -11.23
C LEU A 42 11.96 18.25 -12.32
N PRO A 43 11.66 18.79 -13.52
CA PRO A 43 11.25 17.98 -14.65
C PRO A 43 12.27 16.86 -14.95
N ASP A 44 11.76 15.71 -15.38
CA ASP A 44 12.54 14.53 -15.78
C ASP A 44 13.59 14.03 -14.74
N THR A 45 13.39 14.34 -13.47
CA THR A 45 14.31 13.99 -12.38
C THR A 45 13.78 12.81 -11.57
N VAL A 46 14.65 11.82 -11.30
CA VAL A 46 14.36 10.69 -10.41
C VAL A 46 14.41 11.17 -8.95
N PHE A 47 13.43 10.77 -8.15
CA PHE A 47 13.36 11.07 -6.72
C PHE A 47 12.86 9.86 -5.91
N GLU A 48 13.15 9.87 -4.61
CA GLU A 48 12.72 8.83 -3.66
C GLU A 48 11.38 9.22 -3.01
N ALA A 49 10.45 8.27 -2.92
CA ALA A 49 9.19 8.39 -2.19
C ALA A 49 9.14 7.30 -1.12
N ILE A 50 9.37 7.66 0.13
CA ILE A 50 9.49 6.72 1.25
C ILE A 50 8.09 6.51 1.84
N VAL A 51 7.62 5.26 1.85
CA VAL A 51 6.33 4.90 2.46
C VAL A 51 6.62 4.09 3.72
N ARG A 52 6.41 4.69 4.90
CA ARG A 52 6.58 3.99 6.20
C ARG A 52 5.24 3.46 6.66
N ILE A 53 5.22 2.17 7.02
CA ILE A 53 3.98 1.51 7.44
C ILE A 53 4.25 0.79 8.77
N PRO A 54 4.19 1.51 9.91
CA PRO A 54 4.64 0.99 11.21
C PRO A 54 3.80 -0.20 11.70
N TYR A 55 4.43 -1.21 12.28
CA TYR A 55 3.73 -2.29 12.97
C TYR A 55 4.61 -2.88 14.07
N ASP A 56 3.96 -3.54 15.02
CA ASP A 56 4.66 -4.27 16.08
C ASP A 56 5.15 -5.61 15.53
N MET A 57 6.47 -5.75 15.46
CA MET A 57 7.19 -6.94 15.00
C MET A 57 6.99 -8.17 15.91
N GLN A 58 6.56 -7.98 17.16
CA GLN A 58 6.29 -9.07 18.11
C GLN A 58 4.92 -9.70 17.87
N LEU A 59 3.98 -8.96 17.28
CA LEU A 59 2.64 -9.47 16.97
C LEU A 59 2.69 -10.47 15.80
N LYS A 60 1.88 -11.51 15.92
CA LYS A 60 1.71 -12.56 14.90
C LYS A 60 0.25 -12.64 14.48
N GLN A 61 0.01 -12.85 13.19
CA GLN A 61 -1.33 -13.01 12.61
C GLN A 61 -1.71 -14.49 12.48
N VAL A 62 -3.01 -14.77 12.30
CA VAL A 62 -3.52 -16.10 11.93
C VAL A 62 -3.34 -16.31 10.43
N LEU A 63 -2.52 -17.30 10.06
CA LEU A 63 -2.30 -17.71 8.68
C LEU A 63 -3.51 -18.49 8.12
N ALA A 64 -3.51 -18.76 6.81
CA ALA A 64 -4.56 -19.55 6.17
C ALA A 64 -4.69 -20.97 6.76
N ASN A 65 -3.61 -21.55 7.27
CA ASN A 65 -3.58 -22.86 7.95
C ASN A 65 -3.91 -22.80 9.47
N GLY A 66 -4.40 -21.67 9.97
CA GLY A 66 -4.76 -21.46 11.38
C GLY A 66 -3.57 -21.24 12.34
N LYS A 67 -2.32 -21.46 11.91
CA LYS A 67 -1.13 -21.23 12.75
C LYS A 67 -0.80 -19.74 12.86
N LYS A 68 -0.14 -19.35 13.97
CA LYS A 68 0.40 -17.98 14.14
C LYS A 68 1.66 -17.80 13.29
N GLY A 69 1.72 -16.72 12.52
CA GLY A 69 2.87 -16.39 11.65
C GLY A 69 3.14 -14.89 11.56
N GLY A 70 4.25 -14.54 10.88
CA GLY A 70 4.63 -13.15 10.66
C GLY A 70 3.60 -12.36 9.86
N LEU A 71 3.59 -11.05 10.05
CA LEU A 71 2.79 -10.14 9.24
C LEU A 71 3.47 -9.84 7.93
N ASN A 72 2.63 -9.48 6.96
CA ASN A 72 3.04 -8.75 5.79
C ASN A 72 2.58 -7.25 5.99
N VAL A 73 3.06 -6.25 5.20
CA VAL A 73 2.77 -4.82 5.04
C VAL A 73 3.03 -4.28 3.58
N GLY A 74 2.10 -3.61 2.90
CA GLY A 74 2.27 -3.31 1.45
C GLY A 74 1.32 -2.24 0.96
N ALA A 75 1.55 -1.75 -0.26
CA ALA A 75 1.11 -0.41 -0.63
C ALA A 75 0.55 -0.30 -2.05
N VAL A 76 -0.35 0.67 -2.21
CA VAL A 76 -0.72 1.25 -3.50
C VAL A 76 -0.33 2.73 -3.44
N LEU A 77 0.66 3.12 -4.24
CA LEU A 77 1.13 4.50 -4.36
C LEU A 77 0.49 5.14 -5.59
N ILE A 78 -0.24 6.23 -5.38
CA ILE A 78 -0.94 6.97 -6.43
C ILE A 78 -0.22 8.30 -6.62
N LEU A 79 0.55 8.41 -7.70
CA LEU A 79 1.29 9.60 -8.09
C LEU A 79 0.43 10.51 -8.98
N PRO A 80 0.75 11.81 -9.09
CA PRO A 80 0.12 12.70 -10.07
C PRO A 80 0.33 12.19 -11.51
N GLU A 81 -0.51 12.62 -12.45
CA GLU A 81 -0.35 12.24 -13.86
C GLU A 81 0.97 12.80 -14.43
N GLY A 82 1.59 12.02 -15.33
CA GLY A 82 2.94 12.30 -15.84
C GLY A 82 4.09 11.76 -14.99
N PHE A 83 3.83 11.24 -13.79
CA PHE A 83 4.81 10.50 -12.99
C PHE A 83 4.68 8.99 -13.22
N GLU A 84 5.81 8.29 -13.18
CA GLU A 84 5.89 6.84 -13.29
C GLU A 84 7.11 6.30 -12.52
N LEU A 85 7.22 4.97 -12.46
CA LEU A 85 8.39 4.31 -11.88
C LEU A 85 9.64 4.65 -12.72
N ALA A 86 10.73 5.05 -12.06
CA ALA A 86 11.98 5.36 -12.74
C ALA A 86 12.52 4.13 -13.52
N PRO A 87 12.94 4.31 -14.80
CA PRO A 87 13.64 3.27 -15.56
C PRO A 87 14.89 2.77 -14.82
N THR A 88 15.18 1.47 -14.92
CA THR A 88 16.23 0.80 -14.11
C THR A 88 17.64 1.31 -14.41
N ASP A 89 17.88 1.88 -15.58
CA ASP A 89 19.10 2.58 -15.98
C ASP A 89 19.28 3.93 -15.26
N ARG A 90 18.19 4.62 -14.90
CA ARG A 90 18.22 5.92 -14.21
C ARG A 90 18.24 5.86 -12.68
N ILE A 91 18.10 4.67 -12.09
CA ILE A 91 18.18 4.47 -10.64
C ILE A 91 19.66 4.30 -10.22
N SER A 92 20.12 5.12 -9.29
CA SER A 92 21.49 5.05 -8.74
C SER A 92 21.74 3.72 -8.01
N PRO A 93 23.00 3.26 -7.88
CA PRO A 93 23.33 2.05 -7.14
C PRO A 93 22.81 2.06 -5.69
N GLU A 94 22.92 3.19 -5.00
CA GLU A 94 22.40 3.38 -3.63
C GLU A 94 20.88 3.21 -3.55
N LEU A 95 20.13 3.79 -4.49
CA LEU A 95 18.67 3.63 -4.54
C LEU A 95 18.28 2.19 -4.92
N LYS A 96 19.04 1.50 -5.77
CA LYS A 96 18.84 0.07 -6.07
C LYS A 96 19.01 -0.80 -4.83
N GLU A 97 20.00 -0.51 -3.98
CA GLU A 97 20.22 -1.22 -2.72
C GLU A 97 19.06 -1.00 -1.73
N LYS A 98 18.60 0.26 -1.56
CA LYS A 98 17.43 0.60 -0.74
C LYS A 98 16.13 -0.05 -1.23
N ILE A 99 15.94 -0.13 -2.55
CA ILE A 99 14.81 -0.82 -3.18
C ILE A 99 14.87 -2.33 -2.93
N GLY A 100 16.07 -2.92 -3.00
CA GLY A 100 16.30 -4.34 -2.77
C GLY A 100 15.39 -5.23 -3.61
N ASN A 101 14.62 -6.09 -2.94
CA ASN A 101 13.72 -7.06 -3.58
C ASN A 101 12.26 -6.58 -3.70
N LEU A 102 11.99 -5.27 -3.62
CA LEU A 102 10.63 -4.74 -3.81
C LEU A 102 10.16 -4.94 -5.26
N SER A 103 9.03 -5.63 -5.43
CA SER A 103 8.35 -5.71 -6.72
C SER A 103 7.37 -4.55 -6.88
N PHE A 104 7.48 -3.83 -8.00
CA PHE A 104 6.57 -2.76 -8.40
C PHE A 104 5.78 -3.20 -9.63
N GLN A 105 4.46 -3.03 -9.59
CA GLN A 105 3.56 -3.31 -10.71
C GLN A 105 2.72 -2.08 -11.02
N SER A 106 2.56 -1.72 -12.30
CA SER A 106 1.55 -0.72 -12.66
C SER A 106 0.15 -1.32 -12.47
N TYR A 107 -0.75 -0.60 -11.79
CA TYR A 107 -2.12 -1.09 -11.51
C TYR A 107 -2.90 -1.47 -12.79
N ARG A 108 -2.63 -0.79 -13.91
CA ARG A 108 -3.07 -1.16 -15.26
C ARG A 108 -1.97 -0.80 -16.27
N PRO A 109 -1.92 -1.45 -17.45
CA PRO A 109 -0.92 -1.13 -18.50
C PRO A 109 -0.86 0.37 -18.85
N ASN A 110 -2.02 1.03 -18.90
CA ASN A 110 -2.18 2.43 -19.29
C ASN A 110 -2.21 3.41 -18.09
N LYS A 111 -1.90 2.95 -16.86
CA LYS A 111 -1.85 3.80 -15.64
C LYS A 111 -0.54 3.59 -14.91
N LYS A 112 0.52 4.18 -15.46
CA LYS A 112 1.91 4.13 -14.97
C LYS A 112 2.13 4.90 -13.66
N ASN A 113 1.28 5.88 -13.37
CA ASN A 113 1.30 6.69 -12.14
C ASN A 113 0.67 5.98 -10.93
N ILE A 114 0.10 4.79 -11.09
CA ILE A 114 -0.47 4.00 -9.99
C ILE A 114 0.38 2.73 -9.82
N LEU A 115 1.15 2.68 -8.74
CA LEU A 115 2.08 1.60 -8.44
C LEU A 115 1.53 0.72 -7.32
N VAL A 116 1.52 -0.58 -7.53
CA VAL A 116 1.22 -1.60 -6.52
C VAL A 116 2.55 -2.22 -6.09
N ILE A 117 2.80 -2.26 -4.78
CA ILE A 117 4.06 -2.71 -4.19
C ILE A 117 3.83 -3.89 -3.24
N GLY A 118 4.57 -4.98 -3.47
CA GLY A 118 4.54 -6.20 -2.66
C GLY A 118 3.57 -7.28 -3.15
N PRO A 119 3.29 -8.32 -2.34
CA PRO A 119 3.69 -8.46 -0.94
C PRO A 119 5.13 -8.95 -0.75
N VAL A 120 5.91 -8.24 0.06
CA VAL A 120 7.20 -8.71 0.63
C VAL A 120 7.00 -9.52 1.93
N PRO A 121 8.05 -10.03 2.61
CA PRO A 121 7.98 -10.40 4.03
C PRO A 121 7.87 -9.10 4.82
N GLY A 122 6.77 -8.92 5.56
CA GLY A 122 6.33 -7.55 5.80
C GLY A 122 5.72 -6.90 4.54
N GLY A 123 4.90 -7.63 3.69
CA GLY A 123 4.11 -7.27 2.45
C GLY A 123 2.56 -6.92 2.26
N ASN A 124 1.55 -7.16 3.14
CA ASN A 124 0.29 -6.38 3.37
C ASN A 124 -0.27 -6.61 4.81
N ARG A 125 -0.70 -5.56 5.57
CA ARG A 125 -0.89 -5.47 7.07
C ARG A 125 -1.79 -6.56 7.67
N GLY A 126 -1.26 -7.77 7.73
CA GLY A 126 -2.03 -8.97 8.00
C GLY A 126 -3.05 -9.31 6.88
N ARG A 127 -3.63 -10.50 6.96
CA ARG A 127 -4.61 -10.99 5.99
C ARG A 127 -5.94 -10.24 6.09
N GLY A 128 -6.57 -9.99 4.94
CA GLY A 128 -7.90 -9.37 4.86
C GLY A 128 -9.01 -10.23 5.51
N GLN A 129 -10.09 -9.57 5.89
CA GLN A 129 -11.27 -10.13 6.57
C GLN A 129 -12.28 -10.74 5.59
N ILE A 130 -12.26 -10.32 4.32
CA ILE A 130 -13.24 -10.68 3.28
C ILE A 130 -12.49 -11.08 2.00
N TYR A 131 -12.91 -12.20 1.40
CA TYR A 131 -12.40 -12.70 0.11
C TYR A 131 -13.15 -12.09 -1.09
N PRO A 132 -12.62 -12.19 -2.33
CA PRO A 132 -13.24 -11.57 -3.51
C PRO A 132 -14.65 -12.09 -3.87
N ASP A 133 -15.02 -13.28 -3.40
CA ASP A 133 -16.36 -13.87 -3.52
C ASP A 133 -17.36 -13.35 -2.47
N GLY A 134 -16.92 -12.45 -1.58
CA GLY A 134 -17.70 -11.92 -0.46
C GLY A 134 -17.65 -12.78 0.80
N SER A 135 -17.01 -13.95 0.78
CA SER A 135 -16.95 -14.84 1.94
C SER A 135 -16.00 -14.32 3.02
N LYS A 136 -16.30 -14.64 4.28
CA LYS A 136 -15.49 -14.26 5.46
C LYS A 136 -14.24 -15.12 5.56
N SER A 137 -13.07 -14.49 5.75
CA SER A 137 -11.84 -15.21 6.06
C SER A 137 -11.77 -15.62 7.53
N ASN A 138 -10.91 -16.59 7.86
CA ASN A 138 -10.60 -16.98 9.25
C ASN A 138 -9.83 -15.89 10.06
N ASN A 139 -9.65 -14.68 9.52
CA ASN A 139 -9.05 -13.53 10.20
C ASN A 139 -10.10 -12.41 10.42
N THR A 140 -11.32 -12.79 10.78
CA THR A 140 -12.45 -11.89 11.10
C THR A 140 -13.29 -12.46 12.25
N VAL A 141 -14.22 -11.66 12.76
CA VAL A 141 -15.15 -12.09 13.81
C VAL A 141 -16.34 -12.83 13.18
N TYR A 142 -16.63 -14.01 13.74
CA TYR A 142 -17.85 -14.78 13.49
C TYR A 142 -18.88 -14.41 14.56
N ASN A 143 -20.06 -14.00 14.14
CA ASN A 143 -21.19 -13.69 15.02
C ASN A 143 -22.14 -14.90 15.01
N ALA A 144 -22.94 -15.05 16.07
CA ALA A 144 -24.02 -16.02 16.10
C ALA A 144 -25.02 -15.80 14.95
N THR A 145 -25.61 -16.87 14.45
CA THR A 145 -26.62 -16.85 13.36
C THR A 145 -28.03 -16.54 13.88
N SER A 146 -28.29 -16.76 15.16
CA SER A 146 -29.49 -16.31 15.87
C SER A 146 -29.12 -15.28 16.96
N ALA A 147 -30.06 -14.42 17.33
CA ALA A 147 -29.89 -13.46 18.43
C ALA A 147 -30.00 -14.12 19.81
N GLU A 148 -30.72 -15.24 19.88
CA GLU A 148 -30.99 -16.02 21.09
C GLU A 148 -30.82 -17.53 20.76
N GLY A 149 -30.43 -18.33 21.75
CA GLY A 149 -30.24 -19.78 21.60
C GLY A 149 -29.20 -20.35 22.58
N GLU A 150 -29.28 -21.65 22.85
CA GLU A 150 -28.34 -22.38 23.70
C GLU A 150 -27.22 -23.03 22.87
N ILE A 151 -26.00 -23.05 23.41
CA ILE A 151 -24.85 -23.71 22.78
C ILE A 151 -24.80 -25.17 23.25
N HIS A 152 -25.29 -26.09 22.43
CA HIS A 152 -25.13 -27.52 22.66
C HIS A 152 -23.86 -28.04 21.97
N GLN A 153 -23.06 -28.79 22.72
CA GLN A 153 -21.88 -29.52 22.24
C GLN A 153 -21.93 -30.95 22.77
N ALA A 154 -21.47 -31.91 21.97
CA ALA A 154 -21.27 -33.31 22.33
C ALA A 154 -19.78 -33.63 22.51
#